data_AF-U1S4U1-F1
#
_entry.id   AF-U1S4U1-F1
#
_cell.length_a   1.000
_cell.length_b   1.000
_cell.length_c   1.000
_cell.angle_alpha   90.00
_cell.angle_beta   90.00
_cell.angle_gamma   90.00
#
_symmetry.space_group_name_H-M   'P 1'
#
loop_
_entity.id
_entity.type
_entity.pdbx_description
1 polymer ?
#
loop_
_entity_poly.entity_id
_entity_poly.type
_entity_poly.pdbx_seq_one_letter_code
_entity_poly.pdbx_strand_id
1 'polypeptide(L)'
;MITRDDLLNLTKSINNKVAQYAMQFSLTFHFSEDRVNDARNNPPIDLHELEDLFDRFISTHIMAVVALNDKDTFVIACSRTNIHIPCAVQKTTDANGGASHKNIVITIMRKSNFGAKQEDIIFKIS
;
A
#
# COMPACT_ATOMS: atom_id res chain seq x y z
N MET A 1 12.75 12.88 7.10
CA MET A 1 11.65 12.35 7.93
C MET A 1 10.36 12.69 7.21
N ILE A 2 9.48 11.71 7.02
CA ILE A 2 8.19 11.91 6.37
C ILE A 2 7.20 12.43 7.41
N THR A 3 6.52 13.54 7.13
CA THR A 3 5.56 14.15 8.05
C THR A 3 4.14 13.62 7.84
N ARG A 4 3.23 13.93 8.76
CA ARG A 4 1.80 13.60 8.61
C ARG A 4 1.19 14.26 7.37
N ASP A 5 1.54 15.51 7.09
CA ASP A 5 1.03 16.24 5.93
C ASP A 5 1.54 15.62 4.62
N ASP A 6 2.81 15.16 4.60
CA ASP A 6 3.35 14.41 3.47
C ASP A 6 2.53 13.14 3.20
N LEU A 7 2.21 12.37 4.25
CA LEU A 7 1.40 11.15 4.12
C LEU A 7 -0.03 11.43 3.68
N LEU A 8 -0.64 12.52 4.15
CA LEU A 8 -1.96 12.95 3.71
C LEU A 8 -1.96 13.31 2.22
N ASN A 9 -0.96 14.06 1.77
CA ASN A 9 -0.79 14.44 0.37
C ASN A 9 -0.51 13.23 -0.52
N LEU A 10 0.36 12.32 -0.09
CA LEU A 10 0.62 11.05 -0.76
C LEU A 10 -0.66 10.23 -0.90
N THR A 11 -1.41 10.05 0.18
CA THR A 11 -2.66 9.27 0.17
C THR A 11 -3.69 9.89 -0.77
N LYS A 12 -3.82 11.22 -0.76
CA LYS A 12 -4.70 11.95 -1.68
C LYS A 12 -4.27 11.75 -3.13
N SER A 13 -2.96 11.83 -3.42
CA SER A 13 -2.40 11.60 -4.76
C SER A 13 -2.68 10.18 -5.26
N ILE A 14 -2.40 9.17 -4.44
CA ILE A 14 -2.70 7.75 -4.72
C ILE A 14 -4.19 7.57 -5.02
N ASN A 15 -5.07 8.10 -4.16
CA ASN A 15 -6.52 7.93 -4.30
C ASN A 15 -7.07 8.64 -5.54
N ASN A 16 -6.52 9.79 -5.91
CA ASN A 16 -6.87 10.44 -7.17
C ASN A 16 -6.52 9.57 -8.38
N LYS A 17 -5.38 8.87 -8.37
CA LYS A 17 -4.95 7.99 -9.47
C LYS A 17 -5.84 6.75 -9.60
N VAL A 18 -6.33 6.21 -8.48
CA VAL A 18 -7.11 4.95 -8.47
C VAL A 18 -8.63 5.15 -8.43
N ALA A 19 -9.12 6.38 -8.31
CA ALA A 19 -10.56 6.68 -8.24
C ALA A 19 -11.37 6.14 -9.42
N GLN A 20 -10.78 6.12 -10.62
CA GLN A 20 -11.42 5.55 -11.83
C GLN A 20 -11.77 4.06 -11.71
N TYR A 21 -11.14 3.34 -10.77
CA TYR A 21 -11.40 1.93 -10.50
C TYR A 21 -12.35 1.71 -9.31
N ALA A 22 -13.03 2.77 -8.83
CA ALA A 22 -13.92 2.73 -7.66
C ALA A 22 -13.26 2.15 -6.40
N MET A 23 -11.96 2.38 -6.23
CA MET A 23 -11.20 1.94 -5.06
C MET A 23 -10.39 3.07 -4.43
N GLN A 24 -9.93 2.83 -3.20
CA GLN A 24 -9.07 3.75 -2.46
C GLN A 24 -8.06 2.99 -1.59
N PHE A 25 -6.97 3.64 -1.26
CA PHE A 25 -6.01 3.25 -0.23
C PHE A 25 -6.25 4.04 1.06
N SER A 26 -6.09 3.35 2.19
CA SER A 26 -6.19 3.95 3.52
C SER A 26 -4.98 3.54 4.34
N LEU A 27 -4.18 4.52 4.75
CA LEU A 27 -3.06 4.29 5.66
C LEU A 27 -3.59 4.04 7.07
N THR A 28 -3.05 3.02 7.74
CA THR A 28 -3.32 2.78 9.16
C THR A 28 -2.36 3.60 10.03
N PHE A 29 -2.71 3.76 11.31
CA PHE A 29 -1.80 4.34 12.31
C PHE A 29 -0.45 3.60 12.35
N HIS A 30 -0.48 2.27 12.24
CA HIS A 30 0.74 1.46 12.26
C HIS A 30 1.66 1.74 11.07
N PHE A 31 1.11 2.09 9.91
CA PHE A 31 1.91 2.59 8.80
C PHE A 31 2.43 4.01 9.09
N SER A 32 1.50 4.93 9.40
CA SER A 32 1.77 6.37 9.34
C SER A 32 2.59 6.92 10.50
N GLU A 33 2.37 6.41 11.71
CA GLU A 33 3.00 6.93 12.93
C GLU A 33 4.11 5.98 13.42
N ASP A 34 3.88 4.67 13.39
CA ASP A 34 4.81 3.70 13.99
C ASP A 34 5.97 3.30 13.08
N ARG A 35 5.74 3.16 11.77
CA ARG A 35 6.63 2.35 10.92
C ARG A 35 7.35 3.09 9.82
N VAL A 36 6.76 4.13 9.22
CA VAL A 36 7.35 4.80 8.07
C VAL A 36 8.70 5.47 8.41
N ASN A 37 8.81 6.09 9.59
CA ASN A 37 10.03 6.73 10.08
C ASN A 37 10.83 5.89 11.08
N ASP A 38 10.48 4.61 11.25
CA ASP A 38 11.11 3.75 12.24
C ASP A 38 12.59 3.49 11.92
N ALA A 39 13.47 3.51 12.93
CA ALA A 39 14.91 3.31 12.78
C ALA A 39 15.31 1.94 12.20
N ARG A 40 14.41 0.95 12.19
CA ARG A 40 14.58 -0.33 11.50
C ARG A 40 14.65 -0.17 9.98
N ASN A 41 14.09 0.91 9.44
CA ASN A 41 14.27 1.25 8.03
C ASN A 41 15.67 1.85 7.85
N ASN A 42 16.60 1.00 7.39
CA ASN A 42 17.98 1.39 7.15
C ASN A 42 18.41 1.00 5.72
N PRO A 43 18.63 1.97 4.81
CA PRO A 43 18.51 3.42 5.03
C PRO A 43 17.06 3.87 5.33
N PRO A 44 16.86 5.07 5.91
CA PRO A 44 15.52 5.64 6.09
C PRO A 44 14.72 5.63 4.79
N ILE A 45 13.40 5.49 4.89
CA ILE A 45 12.50 5.64 3.73
C ILE A 45 12.25 7.13 3.55
N ASP A 46 12.48 7.63 2.35
CA ASP A 46 12.17 9.02 2.00
C ASP A 46 10.83 9.11 1.24
N LEU A 47 10.27 10.31 1.20
CA LEU A 47 8.94 10.53 0.61
C LEU A 47 8.93 10.22 -0.89
N HIS A 48 9.99 10.59 -1.60
CA HIS A 48 10.07 10.42 -3.05
C HIS A 48 10.17 8.93 -3.43
N GLU A 49 10.93 8.15 -2.66
CA GLU A 49 10.99 6.70 -2.79
C GLU A 49 9.61 6.07 -2.63
N LEU A 50 8.82 6.55 -1.66
CA LEU A 50 7.48 6.03 -1.40
C LEU A 50 6.48 6.43 -2.51
N GLU A 51 6.56 7.66 -3.01
CA GLU A 51 5.77 8.15 -4.17
C GLU A 51 6.05 7.32 -5.42
N ASP A 52 7.32 7.16 -5.78
CA ASP A 52 7.75 6.37 -6.94
C ASP A 52 7.35 4.89 -6.82
N LEU A 53 7.45 4.32 -5.62
CA LEU A 53 7.03 2.95 -5.33
C LEU A 53 5.54 2.77 -5.62
N PHE A 54 4.67 3.64 -5.10
CA PHE A 54 3.23 3.55 -5.35
C PHE A 54 2.89 3.79 -6.82
N ASP A 55 3.57 4.71 -7.49
CA ASP A 55 3.34 5.01 -8.91
C ASP A 55 3.68 3.82 -9.82
N ARG A 56 4.83 3.18 -9.58
CA ARG A 56 5.21 1.95 -10.29
C ARG A 56 4.28 0.79 -9.99
N PHE A 57 3.86 0.65 -8.74
CA PHE A 57 2.90 -0.38 -8.35
C PHE A 57 1.55 -0.19 -9.05
N ILE A 58 1.00 1.03 -9.03
CA ILE A 58 -0.27 1.33 -9.68
C ILE A 58 -0.16 1.09 -11.18
N SER A 59 0.89 1.59 -11.84
CA SER A 59 1.04 1.41 -13.29
C SER A 59 1.19 -0.04 -13.73
N THR A 60 1.78 -0.89 -12.88
CA THR A 60 2.06 -2.29 -13.22
C THR A 60 0.96 -3.25 -12.79
N HIS A 61 0.34 -3.04 -11.62
CA HIS A 61 -0.45 -4.08 -10.94
C HIS A 61 -1.89 -3.68 -10.62
N ILE A 62 -2.32 -2.44 -10.87
CA ILE A 62 -3.62 -1.95 -10.37
C ILE A 62 -4.81 -2.84 -10.80
N MET A 63 -4.81 -3.34 -12.03
CA MET A 63 -5.90 -4.20 -12.52
C MET A 63 -5.98 -5.53 -11.75
N ALA A 64 -4.85 -6.08 -11.34
CA ALA A 64 -4.83 -7.28 -10.51
C ALA A 64 -5.34 -6.99 -9.09
N VAL A 65 -5.02 -5.82 -8.53
CA VAL A 65 -5.52 -5.37 -7.22
C VAL A 65 -7.04 -5.17 -7.24
N VAL A 66 -7.58 -4.61 -8.32
CA VAL A 66 -9.03 -4.45 -8.52
C VAL A 66 -9.75 -5.80 -8.49
N ALA A 67 -9.15 -6.84 -9.06
CA ALA A 67 -9.71 -8.17 -9.16
C ALA A 67 -9.67 -8.99 -7.85
N LEU A 68 -8.93 -8.55 -6.83
CA LEU A 68 -8.84 -9.25 -5.54
C LEU A 68 -10.19 -9.34 -4.83
N ASN A 69 -10.41 -10.40 -4.07
CA ASN A 69 -11.64 -10.62 -3.30
C ASN A 69 -11.60 -9.85 -1.97
N ASP A 70 -12.76 -9.75 -1.32
CA ASP A 70 -12.82 -9.30 0.07
C ASP A 70 -11.94 -10.20 0.95
N LYS A 71 -11.18 -9.60 1.87
CA LYS A 71 -10.23 -10.26 2.80
C LYS A 71 -8.97 -10.85 2.18
N ASP A 72 -8.78 -10.73 0.87
CA ASP A 72 -7.47 -11.03 0.27
C ASP A 72 -6.40 -10.11 0.87
N THR A 73 -5.21 -10.66 1.10
CA THR A 73 -4.04 -9.91 1.54
C THR A 73 -3.00 -9.90 0.44
N PHE A 74 -2.27 -8.79 0.35
CA PHE A 74 -1.21 -8.64 -0.64
C PHE A 74 -0.06 -7.80 -0.10
N VAL A 75 1.11 -7.98 -0.71
CA VAL A 75 2.31 -7.21 -0.37
C VAL A 75 2.80 -6.51 -1.63
N ILE A 76 2.95 -5.19 -1.54
CA ILE A 76 3.73 -4.43 -2.53
C ILE A 76 5.20 -4.62 -2.16
N ALA A 77 5.97 -5.28 -3.03
CA ALA A 77 7.36 -5.65 -2.75
C ALA A 77 8.30 -5.00 -3.79
N CYS A 78 9.14 -4.07 -3.34
CA CYS A 78 10.14 -3.45 -4.19
C CYS A 78 11.50 -4.14 -4.02
N SER A 79 11.94 -4.85 -5.06
CA SER A 79 13.19 -5.60 -5.02
C SER A 79 14.43 -4.71 -5.06
N ARG A 80 14.35 -3.52 -5.64
CA ARG A 80 15.47 -2.55 -5.65
C ARG A 80 15.76 -1.99 -4.26
N THR A 81 14.73 -1.67 -3.50
CA THR A 81 14.86 -0.94 -2.24
C THR A 81 14.66 -1.83 -1.02
N ASN A 82 14.22 -3.07 -1.21
CA ASN A 82 13.81 -4.01 -0.16
C ASN A 82 12.64 -3.49 0.70
N ILE A 83 11.83 -2.56 0.18
CA ILE A 83 10.63 -2.08 0.86
C ILE A 83 9.47 -3.03 0.60
N HIS A 84 8.77 -3.37 1.67
CA HIS A 84 7.60 -4.23 1.67
C HIS A 84 6.46 -3.50 2.36
N ILE A 85 5.30 -3.45 1.70
CA ILE A 85 4.08 -2.81 2.19
C ILE A 85 2.94 -3.84 2.16
N PRO A 86 2.72 -4.55 3.28
CA PRO A 86 1.56 -5.42 3.46
C PRO A 86 0.25 -4.63 3.49
N CYS A 87 -0.74 -5.16 2.80
CA CYS A 87 -2.07 -4.59 2.61
C CYS A 87 -3.15 -5.67 2.75
N ALA A 88 -4.37 -5.23 3.07
CA ALA A 88 -5.56 -6.07 3.05
C ALA A 88 -6.67 -5.42 2.23
N VAL A 89 -7.44 -6.24 1.52
CA VAL A 89 -8.61 -5.82 0.76
C VAL A 89 -9.84 -5.87 1.66
N GLN A 90 -10.57 -4.76 1.69
CA GLN A 90 -11.90 -4.66 2.29
C GLN A 90 -12.88 -4.27 1.19
N LYS A 91 -13.79 -5.18 0.86
CA LYS A 91 -14.91 -4.91 -0.04
C LYS A 91 -16.22 -5.06 0.72
N THR A 92 -17.09 -4.06 0.61
CA THR A 92 -18.40 -4.08 1.25
C THR A 92 -19.48 -3.77 0.24
N THR A 93 -20.67 -4.32 0.43
CA THR A 93 -21.88 -3.90 -0.28
C THR A 93 -22.89 -3.45 0.77
N ASP A 94 -23.36 -2.21 0.65
CA ASP A 94 -24.40 -1.70 1.53
C ASP A 94 -25.80 -2.22 1.13
N ALA A 95 -26.80 -1.95 1.97
CA ALA A 95 -28.17 -2.41 1.76
C ALA A 95 -28.84 -1.83 0.50
N ASN A 96 -28.31 -0.74 -0.06
CA ASN A 96 -28.79 -0.09 -1.28
C ASN A 96 -28.01 -0.54 -2.53
N GLY A 97 -27.11 -1.53 -2.41
CA GLY A 97 -26.28 -2.01 -3.50
C GLY A 97 -25.02 -1.17 -3.76
N GLY A 98 -24.70 -0.21 -2.89
CA GLY A 98 -23.47 0.57 -2.95
C GLY A 98 -22.26 -0.30 -2.62
N ALA A 99 -21.35 -0.46 -3.57
CA ALA A 99 -20.10 -1.20 -3.37
C ALA A 99 -18.97 -0.27 -2.94
N SER A 100 -18.16 -0.70 -1.97
CA SER A 100 -16.90 -0.03 -1.61
C SER A 100 -15.73 -0.99 -1.76
N HIS A 101 -14.59 -0.49 -2.24
CA HIS A 101 -13.32 -1.21 -2.28
C HIS A 101 -12.24 -0.35 -1.63
N LYS A 102 -11.79 -0.77 -0.45
CA LYS A 102 -10.71 -0.13 0.28
C LYS A 102 -9.52 -1.09 0.42
N ASN A 103 -8.33 -0.62 0.10
CA ASN A 103 -7.08 -1.30 0.34
C ASN A 103 -6.45 -0.69 1.60
N ILE A 104 -6.46 -1.46 2.68
CA ILE A 104 -5.92 -1.05 3.98
C ILE A 104 -4.42 -1.26 3.95
N VAL A 105 -3.64 -0.18 4.04
CA VAL A 105 -2.18 -0.23 4.08
C VAL A 105 -1.74 -0.41 5.53
N ILE A 106 -1.35 -1.63 5.87
CA ILE A 106 -1.20 -2.10 7.25
C ILE A 106 0.11 -1.59 7.86
N THR A 107 1.21 -1.71 7.11
CA THR A 107 2.55 -1.40 7.62
C THR A 107 3.51 -1.17 6.47
N ILE A 108 4.73 -0.73 6.81
CA ILE A 108 5.84 -0.59 5.88
C ILE A 108 7.13 -1.00 6.56
N MET A 109 8.02 -1.64 5.82
CA MET A 109 9.35 -1.95 6.31
C MET A 109 10.37 -2.12 5.19
N ARG A 110 11.60 -1.65 5.42
CA ARG A 110 12.76 -2.01 4.61
C ARG A 110 13.43 -3.26 5.19
N LYS A 111 13.35 -4.39 4.50
CA LYS A 111 13.90 -5.67 4.95
C LYS A 111 14.18 -6.61 3.77
N SER A 112 15.44 -7.00 3.57
CA SER A 112 15.87 -7.86 2.44
C SER A 112 15.39 -9.32 2.54
N ASN A 113 15.12 -9.81 3.75
CA ASN A 113 14.59 -11.14 4.02
C ASN A 113 13.16 -11.08 4.57
N PHE A 114 12.32 -10.24 3.97
CA PHE A 114 10.92 -10.17 4.34
C PHE A 114 10.21 -11.50 4.04
N GLY A 115 9.59 -12.08 5.06
CA GLY A 115 8.75 -13.27 4.94
C GLY A 115 7.29 -12.86 4.91
N ALA A 116 6.67 -12.92 3.74
CA ALA A 116 5.23 -12.77 3.61
C ALA A 116 4.51 -13.97 4.22
N LYS A 117 3.22 -13.82 4.55
CA LYS A 117 2.39 -14.95 4.95
C LYS A 117 2.14 -15.86 3.75
N GLN A 118 1.78 -17.12 4.01
CA GLN A 118 1.60 -18.11 2.95
C GLN A 118 0.48 -17.71 1.97
N GLU A 119 -0.54 -17.05 2.48
CA GLU A 119 -1.71 -16.57 1.75
C GLU A 119 -1.52 -15.22 1.03
N ASP A 120 -0.40 -14.51 1.28
CA ASP A 120 -0.19 -13.19 0.71
C ASP A 120 0.11 -13.26 -0.80
N ILE A 121 -0.62 -12.46 -1.58
CA ILE A 121 -0.30 -12.22 -3.00
C ILE A 121 0.84 -11.21 -3.09
N ILE A 122 1.92 -11.55 -3.78
CA ILE A 122 3.12 -10.68 -3.85
C ILE A 122 3.18 -9.95 -5.18
N PHE A 123 2.95 -8.63 -5.13
CA PHE A 123 3.13 -7.75 -6.27
C PHE A 123 4.56 -7.19 -6.28
N LYS A 124 5.42 -7.83 -7.09
CA LYS A 124 6.80 -7.41 -7.26
C LYS A 124 6.90 -6.21 -8.19
N ILE A 125 7.60 -5.18 -7.76
CA ILE A 125 7.99 -4.04 -8.59
C ILE A 125 9.51 -3.93 -8.60
N SER A 126 10.06 -3.76 -9.81
CA SER A 126 11.49 -3.54 -10.04
C SER A 126 11.78 -2.06 -9.92
#